data_AF-A0A960T248-F1
#
_entry.id   AF-A0A960T248-F1
#
_cell.length_a   1.000
_cell.length_b   1.000
_cell.length_c   1.000
_cell.angle_alpha   90.00
_cell.angle_beta   90.00
_cell.angle_gamma   90.00
#
_symmetry.space_group_name_H-M   'P 1'
#
loop_
_entity.id
_entity.type
_entity.pdbx_description
1 polymer ?
#
loop_
_entity_poly.entity_id
_entity_poly.type
_entity_poly.pdbx_seq_one_letter_code
_entity_poly.pdbx_strand_id
1 'polypeptide(L)'
;TFSGNSALAAGAIATGGTLTLINSIVAGNTASASNGPDVRYHSGTIITQGVNLISDLSLSDLTAGPTVLVGDPSLAPLGAYGGPTATMPPLPGSPAINAAAMLGGTPATDQRGLPRPSGTGPDIGSVETQSIVLRPDAKIRMRGMSAFKGDNIYRAIHQAKGQTVTTSFKKERTKKRVFYIALQNDGNAPDSLVVKSSRGNKRFPVKYILGGLDVTSEVKKGNFKTRTLAPGAEIYLKMVVRFNSAIQKGKPKQTFWVTARSGRDSGRSDTVRADLKSPRK
;
A
#
# COMPACT_ATOMS: atom_id res chain seq x y z
N THR A 1 -16.03 -14.08 14.38
CA THR A 1 -17.07 -13.05 14.23
C THR A 1 -18.41 -13.73 14.21
N PHE A 2 -19.31 -13.32 15.10
CA PHE A 2 -20.69 -13.77 15.17
C PHE A 2 -21.57 -12.53 15.06
N SER A 3 -22.16 -12.29 13.90
CA SER A 3 -22.96 -11.09 13.66
C SER A 3 -24.14 -11.36 12.75
N GLY A 4 -25.25 -10.64 12.98
CA GLY A 4 -26.48 -10.78 12.20
C GLY A 4 -27.18 -12.13 12.40
N ASN A 5 -26.88 -12.87 13.47
CA ASN A 5 -27.56 -14.11 13.79
C ASN A 5 -28.91 -13.84 14.45
N SER A 6 -29.84 -14.78 14.32
CA SER A 6 -31.12 -14.74 15.03
C SER A 6 -31.45 -16.11 15.59
N ALA A 7 -31.88 -16.14 16.85
CA ALA A 7 -32.28 -17.36 17.54
C ALA A 7 -33.42 -17.08 18.53
N LEU A 8 -33.90 -18.11 19.23
CA LEU A 8 -35.03 -17.96 20.16
C LEU A 8 -34.61 -17.31 21.51
N ALA A 9 -33.48 -17.75 22.08
CA ALA A 9 -33.13 -17.50 23.49
C ALA A 9 -31.84 -16.70 23.73
N ALA A 10 -30.95 -16.62 22.74
CA ALA A 10 -29.75 -15.79 22.71
C ALA A 10 -29.49 -15.39 21.26
N GLY A 11 -28.94 -14.20 21.01
CA GLY A 11 -28.71 -13.70 19.67
C GLY A 11 -27.70 -14.55 18.89
N ALA A 12 -26.55 -14.86 19.50
CA ALA A 12 -25.52 -15.69 18.88
C ALA A 12 -25.09 -16.88 19.74
N ILE A 13 -24.74 -16.65 21.01
CA ILE A 13 -24.11 -17.67 21.85
C ILE A 13 -24.88 -17.81 23.16
N ALA A 14 -25.26 -19.05 23.51
CA ALA A 14 -25.75 -19.41 24.84
C ALA A 14 -24.82 -20.46 25.42
N THR A 15 -24.25 -20.21 26.62
CA THR A 15 -23.31 -21.15 27.25
C THR A 15 -23.70 -21.47 28.69
N GLY A 16 -23.66 -22.77 29.03
CA GLY A 16 -23.65 -23.29 30.40
C GLY A 16 -22.28 -23.78 30.86
N GLY A 17 -21.24 -23.64 30.02
CA GLY A 17 -19.86 -24.02 30.32
C GLY A 17 -18.88 -22.83 30.18
N THR A 18 -17.58 -23.11 30.12
CA THR A 18 -16.57 -22.07 29.90
C THR A 18 -16.54 -21.63 28.43
N LEU A 19 -16.79 -20.35 28.18
CA LEU A 19 -16.61 -19.69 26.89
C LEU A 19 -15.42 -18.75 26.98
N THR A 20 -14.43 -18.93 26.11
CA THR A 20 -13.32 -17.98 25.98
C THR A 20 -13.48 -17.18 24.69
N LEU A 21 -13.62 -15.86 24.81
CA LEU A 21 -13.63 -14.93 23.69
C LEU A 21 -12.25 -14.30 23.55
N ILE A 22 -11.64 -14.45 22.38
CA ILE A 22 -10.31 -13.91 22.07
C ILE A 22 -10.42 -13.05 20.83
N ASN A 23 -10.14 -11.75 20.95
CA ASN A 23 -10.18 -10.80 19.82
C ASN A 23 -11.43 -10.97 18.92
N SER A 24 -12.59 -11.16 19.55
CA SER A 24 -13.81 -11.61 18.88
C SER A 24 -14.85 -10.50 18.75
N ILE A 25 -15.59 -10.54 17.64
CA ILE A 25 -16.81 -9.74 17.46
C ILE A 25 -18.01 -10.65 17.71
N VAL A 26 -18.91 -10.25 18.62
CA VAL A 26 -20.23 -10.84 18.83
C VAL A 26 -21.25 -9.71 18.89
N ALA A 27 -21.84 -9.33 17.76
CA ALA A 27 -22.64 -8.10 17.70
C ALA A 27 -23.75 -8.12 16.63
N GLY A 28 -24.82 -7.36 16.87
CA GLY A 28 -25.96 -7.26 15.96
C GLY A 28 -26.76 -8.56 15.86
N ASN A 29 -26.72 -9.40 16.91
CA ASN A 29 -27.49 -10.63 16.96
C ASN A 29 -28.79 -10.42 17.75
N THR A 30 -29.85 -11.15 17.38
CA THR A 30 -31.20 -10.91 17.92
C THR A 30 -31.82 -12.18 18.50
N ALA A 31 -32.55 -12.06 19.62
CA ALA A 31 -33.34 -13.16 20.15
C ALA A 31 -34.83 -12.83 20.23
N SER A 32 -35.67 -13.59 19.54
CA SER A 32 -37.09 -13.27 19.35
C SER A 32 -37.96 -13.43 20.60
N ALA A 33 -37.59 -14.32 21.53
CA ALA A 33 -38.41 -14.61 22.71
C ALA A 33 -37.92 -13.94 24.01
N SER A 34 -36.82 -13.17 23.99
CA SER A 34 -36.18 -12.75 25.25
C SER A 34 -35.53 -11.37 25.30
N ASN A 35 -35.67 -10.49 24.29
CA ASN A 35 -34.76 -9.33 24.15
C ASN A 35 -33.30 -9.77 24.38
N GLY A 36 -32.97 -10.94 23.84
CA GLY A 36 -31.84 -11.70 24.32
C GLY A 36 -30.53 -11.10 23.81
N PRO A 37 -29.48 -11.10 24.64
CA PRO A 37 -28.19 -10.51 24.31
C PRO A 37 -27.49 -11.22 23.16
N ASP A 38 -26.43 -10.58 22.67
CA ASP A 38 -25.44 -11.21 21.80
C ASP A 38 -24.86 -12.50 22.42
N VAL A 39 -24.54 -12.44 23.71
CA VAL A 39 -24.03 -13.59 24.48
C VAL A 39 -24.86 -13.77 25.74
N ARG A 40 -25.50 -14.94 25.88
CA ARG A 40 -26.26 -15.31 27.08
C ARG A 40 -25.47 -16.27 27.95
N TYR A 41 -25.34 -15.90 29.21
CA TYR A 41 -24.83 -16.74 30.27
C TYR A 41 -25.98 -17.57 30.89
N HIS A 42 -25.82 -18.89 30.98
CA HIS A 42 -26.80 -19.79 31.58
C HIS A 42 -26.12 -20.85 32.46
N SER A 43 -25.33 -20.40 33.45
CA SER A 43 -24.59 -21.19 34.46
C SER A 43 -23.15 -21.63 34.13
N GLY A 44 -22.37 -20.80 33.41
CA GLY A 44 -21.00 -21.14 32.96
C GLY A 44 -19.89 -20.21 33.46
N THR A 45 -18.93 -19.85 32.60
CA THR A 45 -18.00 -18.72 32.83
C THR A 45 -17.61 -18.13 31.48
N ILE A 46 -17.69 -16.81 31.34
CA ILE A 46 -17.17 -16.13 30.15
C ILE A 46 -15.82 -15.52 30.49
N ILE A 47 -14.80 -15.93 29.75
CA ILE A 47 -13.43 -15.43 29.86
C ILE A 47 -13.14 -14.59 28.64
N THR A 48 -12.74 -13.35 28.84
CA THR A 48 -12.28 -12.48 27.75
C THR A 48 -10.76 -12.43 27.74
N GLN A 49 -10.16 -12.73 26.59
CA GLN A 49 -8.74 -12.46 26.33
C GLN A 49 -8.61 -11.48 25.17
N GLY A 50 -7.60 -10.64 25.23
CA GLY A 50 -7.43 -9.55 24.28
C GLY A 50 -8.59 -8.56 24.33
N VAL A 51 -9.05 -8.10 23.16
CA VAL A 51 -10.10 -7.09 23.05
C VAL A 51 -11.26 -7.64 22.24
N ASN A 52 -12.43 -7.74 22.86
CA ASN A 52 -13.64 -8.26 22.24
C ASN A 52 -14.62 -7.11 22.01
N LEU A 53 -15.38 -7.17 20.93
CA LEU A 53 -16.40 -6.19 20.59
C LEU A 53 -17.77 -6.84 20.63
N ILE A 54 -18.61 -6.42 21.57
CA ILE A 54 -19.91 -7.04 21.85
C ILE A 54 -20.96 -5.93 21.91
N SER A 55 -22.03 -5.99 21.10
CA SER A 55 -22.98 -4.86 21.04
C SER A 55 -23.98 -4.83 22.19
N ASP A 56 -24.33 -5.98 22.75
CA ASP A 56 -25.22 -6.12 23.89
C ASP A 56 -24.61 -7.05 24.95
N LEU A 57 -24.32 -6.48 26.13
CA LEU A 57 -23.76 -7.19 27.28
C LEU A 57 -24.83 -7.72 28.25
N SER A 58 -26.13 -7.48 28.00
CA SER A 58 -27.17 -7.91 28.92
C SER A 58 -27.07 -9.43 29.19
N LEU A 59 -27.33 -9.86 30.43
CA LEU A 59 -27.30 -11.29 30.80
C LEU A 59 -26.01 -12.07 30.46
N SER A 60 -24.86 -11.38 30.29
CA SER A 60 -23.56 -11.99 29.95
C SER A 60 -22.54 -11.96 31.11
N ASP A 61 -22.85 -11.28 32.21
CA ASP A 61 -21.92 -10.93 33.31
C ASP A 61 -20.65 -10.18 32.88
N LEU A 62 -20.56 -9.75 31.63
CA LEU A 62 -19.49 -8.90 31.12
C LEU A 62 -19.77 -7.44 31.42
N THR A 63 -18.70 -6.69 31.69
CA THR A 63 -18.74 -5.23 31.86
C THR A 63 -17.92 -4.58 30.77
N ALA A 64 -18.40 -3.45 30.24
CA ALA A 64 -17.66 -2.66 29.28
C ALA A 64 -16.32 -2.20 29.87
N GLY A 65 -15.27 -2.20 29.06
CA GLY A 65 -13.93 -1.83 29.50
C GLY A 65 -12.89 -1.98 28.39
N PRO A 66 -11.59 -1.86 28.71
CA PRO A 66 -10.53 -1.90 27.70
C PRO A 66 -10.44 -3.24 26.95
N THR A 67 -10.93 -4.34 27.52
CA THR A 67 -10.97 -5.68 26.92
C THR A 67 -12.33 -6.06 26.34
N VAL A 68 -13.37 -5.27 26.61
CA VAL A 68 -14.75 -5.47 26.16
C VAL A 68 -15.29 -4.13 25.66
N LEU A 69 -15.13 -3.90 24.36
CA LEU A 69 -15.71 -2.77 23.67
C LEU A 69 -17.19 -3.03 23.42
N VAL A 70 -18.00 -1.98 23.51
CA VAL A 70 -19.44 -2.05 23.27
C VAL A 70 -19.83 -1.09 22.16
N GLY A 71 -20.51 -1.60 21.14
CA GLY A 71 -21.00 -0.81 20.01
C GLY A 71 -21.20 -1.62 18.74
N ASP A 72 -21.68 -0.93 17.71
CA ASP A 72 -21.85 -1.50 16.37
C ASP A 72 -20.47 -1.77 15.74
N PRO A 73 -20.18 -3.02 15.33
CA PRO A 73 -18.93 -3.35 14.67
C PRO A 73 -18.78 -2.76 13.28
N SER A 74 -19.83 -2.17 12.68
CA SER A 74 -19.82 -1.55 11.36
C SER A 74 -19.17 -2.47 10.32
N LEU A 75 -19.74 -3.66 10.14
CA LEU A 75 -19.23 -4.67 9.22
C LEU A 75 -19.94 -4.60 7.87
N ALA A 76 -19.24 -5.01 6.81
CA ALA A 76 -19.89 -5.33 5.55
C ALA A 76 -20.76 -6.60 5.72
N PRO A 77 -21.85 -6.75 4.93
CA PRO A 77 -22.68 -7.96 4.95
C PRO A 77 -21.86 -9.24 4.71
N LEU A 78 -22.34 -10.40 5.15
CA LEU A 78 -21.66 -11.67 4.86
C LEU A 78 -21.58 -11.89 3.34
N GLY A 79 -20.37 -12.10 2.82
CA GLY A 79 -20.17 -12.24 1.39
C GLY A 79 -18.80 -12.73 0.98
N ALA A 80 -18.60 -12.82 -0.34
CA ALA A 80 -17.33 -13.21 -0.93
C ALA A 80 -16.38 -12.00 -1.02
N TYR A 81 -15.48 -11.85 -0.05
CA TYR A 81 -14.45 -10.79 0.00
C TYR A 81 -13.03 -11.33 -0.22
N GLY A 82 -12.93 -12.47 -0.90
CA GLY A 82 -11.70 -13.25 -1.06
C GLY A 82 -11.57 -14.39 -0.04
N GLY A 83 -10.60 -15.27 -0.26
CA GLY A 83 -10.37 -16.45 0.59
C GLY A 83 -11.31 -17.62 0.32
N PRO A 84 -11.16 -18.72 1.09
CA PRO A 84 -11.93 -19.95 0.90
C PRO A 84 -13.35 -19.91 1.49
N THR A 85 -13.69 -18.92 2.32
CA THR A 85 -14.98 -18.83 3.02
C THR A 85 -15.55 -17.40 2.96
N ALA A 86 -16.87 -17.26 3.02
CA ALA A 86 -17.50 -15.96 3.15
C ALA A 86 -17.10 -15.26 4.47
N THR A 87 -16.98 -13.93 4.44
CA THR A 87 -16.52 -13.13 5.58
C THR A 87 -17.35 -11.86 5.74
N MET A 88 -17.16 -11.15 6.86
CA MET A 88 -17.76 -9.83 7.16
C MET A 88 -16.63 -8.83 7.49
N PRO A 89 -15.98 -8.21 6.48
CA PRO A 89 -14.92 -7.25 6.70
C PRO A 89 -15.36 -6.00 7.50
N PRO A 90 -14.53 -5.47 8.40
CA PRO A 90 -14.73 -4.14 8.97
C PRO A 90 -14.84 -3.06 7.89
N LEU A 91 -15.81 -2.15 8.02
CA LEU A 91 -15.94 -0.97 7.16
C LEU A 91 -15.00 0.16 7.65
N PRO A 92 -14.67 1.15 6.80
CA PRO A 92 -13.90 2.31 7.22
C PRO A 92 -14.52 3.00 8.44
N GLY A 93 -13.72 3.20 9.49
CA GLY A 93 -14.16 3.80 10.76
C GLY A 93 -14.70 2.80 11.79
N SER A 94 -14.76 1.51 11.46
CA SER A 94 -15.19 0.47 12.40
C SER A 94 -14.32 0.46 13.68
N PRO A 95 -14.94 0.29 14.87
CA PRO A 95 -14.21 0.14 16.14
C PRO A 95 -13.40 -1.17 16.21
N ALA A 96 -13.60 -2.10 15.27
CA ALA A 96 -12.80 -3.32 15.19
C ALA A 96 -11.40 -3.08 14.59
N ILE A 97 -11.17 -1.97 13.89
CA ILE A 97 -9.94 -1.75 13.13
C ILE A 97 -8.75 -1.43 14.05
N ASN A 98 -7.64 -2.17 13.90
CA ASN A 98 -6.43 -2.09 14.74
C ASN A 98 -6.68 -2.24 16.26
N ALA A 99 -7.83 -2.80 16.66
CA ALA A 99 -8.27 -2.80 18.06
C ALA A 99 -8.02 -4.12 18.79
N ALA A 100 -7.65 -5.20 18.08
CA ALA A 100 -7.34 -6.47 18.72
C ALA A 100 -6.00 -6.42 19.47
N ALA A 101 -5.92 -7.17 20.57
CA ALA A 101 -4.67 -7.31 21.29
C ALA A 101 -3.69 -8.21 20.52
N MET A 102 -2.41 -7.84 20.52
CA MET A 102 -1.33 -8.71 20.07
C MET A 102 -1.00 -9.73 21.16
N LEU A 103 -1.59 -10.92 21.07
CA LEU A 103 -1.37 -12.01 22.01
C LEU A 103 -0.42 -13.07 21.42
N GLY A 104 0.20 -13.88 22.28
CA GLY A 104 0.91 -15.08 21.84
C GLY A 104 -0.02 -16.01 21.04
N GLY A 105 0.38 -16.40 19.83
CA GLY A 105 -0.46 -17.21 18.94
C GLY A 105 -1.43 -16.41 18.07
N THR A 106 -1.34 -15.07 18.05
CA THR A 106 -2.07 -14.26 17.06
C THR A 106 -1.76 -14.77 15.65
N PRO A 107 -2.78 -15.12 14.83
CA PRO A 107 -2.54 -15.62 13.49
C PRO A 107 -1.78 -14.62 12.60
N ALA A 108 -0.80 -15.12 11.84
CA ALA A 108 -0.03 -14.31 10.89
C ALA A 108 -0.84 -13.89 9.65
N THR A 109 -2.00 -14.51 9.43
CA THR A 109 -2.93 -14.18 8.35
C THR A 109 -4.37 -14.14 8.86
N ASP A 110 -5.21 -13.39 8.15
CA ASP A 110 -6.64 -13.40 8.36
C ASP A 110 -7.32 -14.59 7.65
N GLN A 111 -8.64 -14.72 7.79
CA GLN A 111 -9.42 -15.84 7.20
C GLN A 111 -9.33 -15.91 5.67
N ARG A 112 -8.88 -14.84 5.01
CA ARG A 112 -8.69 -14.76 3.56
C ARG A 112 -7.26 -15.14 3.14
N GLY A 113 -6.37 -15.39 4.11
CA GLY A 113 -4.94 -15.63 3.89
C GLY A 113 -4.13 -14.34 3.71
N LEU A 114 -4.69 -13.17 4.02
CA LEU A 114 -3.97 -11.89 3.90
C LEU A 114 -3.17 -11.59 5.18
N PRO A 115 -2.05 -10.86 5.10
CA PRO A 115 -1.20 -10.57 6.25
C PRO A 115 -1.94 -9.92 7.42
N ARG A 116 -1.61 -10.33 8.64
CA ARG A 116 -2.13 -9.80 9.91
C ARG A 116 -1.00 -9.65 10.94
N PRO A 117 -0.80 -8.47 11.55
CA PRO A 117 -1.48 -7.20 11.25
C PRO A 117 -1.00 -6.58 9.93
N SER A 118 -1.86 -5.81 9.28
CA SER A 118 -1.54 -4.97 8.12
C SER A 118 -1.38 -3.49 8.52
N GLY A 119 -1.91 -3.10 9.68
CA GLY A 119 -1.80 -1.76 10.27
C GLY A 119 -0.90 -1.69 11.51
N THR A 120 -1.29 -0.81 12.45
CA THR A 120 -0.59 -0.65 13.74
C THR A 120 -0.88 -1.78 14.72
N GLY A 121 -1.96 -2.53 14.49
CA GLY A 121 -2.35 -3.70 15.26
C GLY A 121 -3.33 -4.54 14.43
N PRO A 122 -3.67 -5.75 14.90
CA PRO A 122 -4.66 -6.57 14.23
C PRO A 122 -6.06 -5.99 14.44
N ASP A 123 -6.96 -6.28 13.52
CA ASP A 123 -8.38 -6.01 13.70
C ASP A 123 -9.01 -7.03 14.65
N ILE A 124 -10.12 -6.69 15.29
CA ILE A 124 -10.97 -7.65 16.02
C ILE A 124 -11.76 -8.47 14.99
N GLY A 125 -11.89 -9.77 15.22
CA GLY A 125 -12.63 -10.67 14.34
C GLY A 125 -11.75 -11.41 13.33
N SER A 126 -12.38 -11.94 12.28
CA SER A 126 -11.75 -12.89 11.35
C SER A 126 -11.06 -12.25 10.14
N VAL A 127 -11.29 -10.96 9.91
CA VAL A 127 -10.79 -10.21 8.74
C VAL A 127 -9.87 -9.09 9.19
N GLU A 128 -8.72 -8.95 8.52
CA GLU A 128 -7.79 -7.84 8.72
C GLU A 128 -7.98 -6.77 7.64
N THR A 129 -8.26 -5.54 8.04
CA THR A 129 -8.26 -4.38 7.15
C THR A 129 -6.86 -4.16 6.62
N GLN A 130 -6.70 -4.30 5.30
CA GLN A 130 -5.39 -4.15 4.69
C GLN A 130 -5.03 -2.67 4.57
N SER A 131 -3.92 -2.27 5.20
CA SER A 131 -3.41 -0.91 5.07
C SER A 131 -3.03 -0.62 3.63
N ILE A 132 -3.39 0.56 3.15
CA ILE A 132 -2.99 1.01 1.82
C ILE A 132 -1.50 1.39 1.86
N VAL A 133 -0.70 0.61 1.15
CA VAL A 133 0.72 0.87 0.91
C VAL A 133 0.86 1.50 -0.47
N LEU A 134 1.22 2.78 -0.51
CA LEU A 134 1.53 3.51 -1.74
C LEU A 134 3.05 3.51 -1.92
N ARG A 135 3.51 2.86 -2.99
CA ARG A 135 4.94 2.65 -3.20
C ARG A 135 5.31 2.85 -4.67
N PRO A 136 5.45 4.11 -5.11
CA PRO A 136 6.02 4.41 -6.42
C PRO A 136 7.44 3.86 -6.50
N ASP A 137 7.77 3.19 -7.59
CA ASP A 137 9.13 2.78 -7.91
C ASP A 137 9.53 3.30 -9.29
N ALA A 138 10.73 3.85 -9.38
CA ALA A 138 11.34 4.25 -10.62
C ALA A 138 12.62 3.43 -10.84
N LYS A 139 12.70 2.78 -12.00
CA LYS A 139 13.87 2.01 -12.41
C LYS A 139 14.43 2.60 -13.68
N ILE A 140 15.75 2.66 -13.83
CA ILE A 140 16.38 3.25 -15.02
C ILE A 140 17.36 2.31 -15.69
N ARG A 141 17.34 2.30 -17.02
CA ARG A 141 18.40 1.71 -17.85
C ARG A 141 18.73 2.58 -19.04
N MET A 142 19.93 2.41 -19.58
CA MET A 142 20.29 2.99 -20.87
C MET A 142 19.85 2.05 -22.00
N ARG A 143 19.49 2.61 -23.16
CA ARG A 143 19.23 1.82 -24.37
C ARG A 143 20.43 0.93 -24.69
N GLY A 144 20.19 -0.37 -24.87
CA GLY A 144 21.21 -1.39 -25.10
C GLY A 144 21.66 -2.12 -23.84
N MET A 145 21.25 -1.68 -22.64
CA MET A 145 21.40 -2.46 -21.41
C MET A 145 20.18 -3.36 -21.21
N SER A 146 20.42 -4.58 -20.73
CA SER A 146 19.39 -5.58 -20.39
C SER A 146 18.74 -5.32 -19.04
N ALA A 147 19.52 -4.96 -18.02
CA ALA A 147 19.03 -4.77 -16.66
C ALA A 147 18.64 -3.32 -16.34
N PHE A 148 17.54 -3.17 -15.61
CA PHE A 148 17.19 -1.93 -14.92
C PHE A 148 17.97 -1.79 -13.62
N LYS A 149 18.27 -0.54 -13.25
CA LYS A 149 18.81 -0.18 -11.94
C LYS A 149 17.74 0.52 -11.12
N GLY A 150 17.70 0.19 -9.83
CA GLY A 150 16.84 0.86 -8.87
C GLY A 150 15.61 0.07 -8.43
N ASP A 151 15.43 -1.14 -8.95
CA ASP A 151 14.36 -2.03 -8.54
C ASP A 151 14.33 -2.25 -7.02
N ASN A 152 13.15 -2.05 -6.41
CA ASN A 152 12.92 -2.14 -4.97
C ASN A 152 13.81 -1.20 -4.12
N ILE A 153 14.32 -0.11 -4.70
CA ILE A 153 15.06 0.92 -3.98
C ILE A 153 14.22 2.19 -4.01
N TYR A 154 13.75 2.65 -2.86
CA TYR A 154 12.81 3.77 -2.75
C TYR A 154 13.50 4.98 -2.14
N ARG A 155 14.07 5.86 -2.95
CA ARG A 155 14.83 7.02 -2.46
C ARG A 155 14.48 8.31 -3.19
N ALA A 156 14.32 9.36 -2.39
CA ALA A 156 14.22 10.71 -2.91
C ALA A 156 15.52 11.15 -3.63
N ILE A 157 15.39 12.20 -4.44
CA ILE A 157 16.42 12.71 -5.36
C ILE A 157 17.84 12.84 -4.78
N HIS A 158 17.99 13.23 -3.51
CA HIS A 158 19.29 13.43 -2.87
C HIS A 158 19.99 12.11 -2.47
N GLN A 159 19.25 11.01 -2.43
CA GLN A 159 19.70 9.74 -1.86
C GLN A 159 19.79 8.60 -2.87
N ALA A 160 19.50 8.79 -4.15
CA ALA A 160 19.38 7.78 -5.21
C ALA A 160 20.68 6.98 -5.55
N LYS A 161 21.37 6.43 -4.55
CA LYS A 161 22.48 5.47 -4.62
C LYS A 161 21.87 4.11 -4.98
N GLY A 162 22.47 3.41 -5.95
CA GLY A 162 21.88 2.19 -6.52
C GLY A 162 20.87 2.44 -7.66
N GLN A 163 20.34 3.66 -7.77
CA GLN A 163 19.35 4.07 -8.80
C GLN A 163 19.94 5.00 -9.86
N THR A 164 21.25 4.88 -10.09
CA THR A 164 21.98 5.76 -11.00
C THR A 164 22.64 4.95 -12.12
N VAL A 165 22.31 5.30 -13.37
CA VAL A 165 23.02 4.81 -14.56
C VAL A 165 24.03 5.87 -14.98
N THR A 166 25.30 5.50 -14.94
CA THR A 166 26.40 6.37 -15.38
C THR A 166 26.88 5.95 -16.76
N THR A 167 27.03 6.90 -17.68
CA THR A 167 27.62 6.66 -19.00
C THR A 167 28.54 7.81 -19.41
N SER A 168 29.48 7.51 -20.29
CA SER A 168 30.38 8.50 -20.89
C SER A 168 30.04 8.68 -22.37
N PHE A 169 30.45 9.82 -22.92
CA PHE A 169 30.42 10.03 -24.36
C PHE A 169 31.72 9.60 -25.01
N LYS A 170 31.60 8.85 -26.12
CA LYS A 170 32.68 8.68 -27.09
C LYS A 170 32.45 9.71 -28.20
N LYS A 171 33.50 10.41 -28.59
CA LYS A 171 33.47 11.73 -29.24
C LYS A 171 32.84 11.73 -30.65
N GLU A 172 32.77 10.60 -31.37
CA GLU A 172 32.46 10.69 -32.81
C GLU A 172 31.11 10.14 -33.35
N ARG A 173 30.29 9.30 -32.69
CA ARG A 173 29.18 8.60 -33.42
C ARG A 173 27.74 8.81 -32.95
N THR A 174 27.46 9.44 -31.80
CA THR A 174 26.07 9.54 -31.33
C THR A 174 25.76 10.87 -30.63
N LYS A 175 24.95 11.71 -31.29
CA LYS A 175 24.47 13.02 -30.76
C LYS A 175 23.38 12.90 -29.69
N LYS A 176 23.11 11.69 -29.17
CA LYS A 176 22.09 11.45 -28.12
C LYS A 176 22.42 10.25 -27.23
N ARG A 177 21.85 10.25 -26.03
CA ARG A 177 21.67 9.07 -25.17
C ARG A 177 20.19 8.89 -24.90
N VAL A 178 19.77 7.63 -24.87
CA VAL A 178 18.39 7.24 -24.62
C VAL A 178 18.39 6.39 -23.37
N PHE A 179 17.52 6.74 -22.43
CA PHE A 179 17.25 6.00 -21.22
C PHE A 179 15.77 5.61 -21.20
N TYR A 180 15.50 4.45 -20.64
CA TYR A 180 14.15 4.02 -20.32
C TYR A 180 14.01 4.05 -18.81
N ILE A 181 12.97 4.73 -18.35
CA ILE A 181 12.56 4.77 -16.95
C ILE A 181 11.30 3.94 -16.85
N ALA A 182 11.37 2.83 -16.12
CA ALA A 182 10.21 2.07 -15.69
C ALA A 182 9.59 2.79 -14.51
N LEU A 183 8.29 3.04 -14.56
CA LEU A 183 7.48 3.64 -13.51
C LEU A 183 6.49 2.58 -13.05
N GLN A 184 6.69 2.05 -11.85
CA GLN A 184 5.92 0.94 -11.31
C GLN A 184 5.16 1.38 -10.05
N ASN A 185 3.99 0.77 -9.87
CA ASN A 185 3.29 0.79 -8.59
C ASN A 185 3.62 -0.50 -7.83
N ASP A 186 4.60 -0.47 -6.92
CA ASP A 186 4.91 -1.58 -5.99
C ASP A 186 4.00 -1.60 -4.77
N GLY A 187 3.04 -0.68 -4.70
CA GLY A 187 2.04 -0.62 -3.65
C GLY A 187 1.01 -1.74 -3.78
N ASN A 188 0.19 -1.91 -2.73
CA ASN A 188 -0.90 -2.88 -2.72
C ASN A 188 -2.26 -2.27 -3.11
N ALA A 189 -2.29 -0.98 -3.48
CA ALA A 189 -3.50 -0.29 -3.92
C ALA A 189 -3.29 0.39 -5.28
N PRO A 190 -4.35 0.57 -6.09
CA PRO A 190 -4.26 1.37 -7.30
C PRO A 190 -3.79 2.80 -7.02
N ASP A 191 -2.85 3.26 -7.83
CA ASP A 191 -2.30 4.61 -7.72
C ASP A 191 -1.87 5.17 -9.07
N SER A 192 -1.96 6.47 -9.22
CA SER A 192 -1.42 7.22 -10.35
C SER A 192 -0.10 7.86 -9.94
N LEU A 193 0.89 7.92 -10.82
CA LEU A 193 2.17 8.54 -10.50
C LEU A 193 2.25 9.95 -11.08
N VAL A 194 2.60 10.92 -10.24
CA VAL A 194 2.98 12.27 -10.67
C VAL A 194 4.47 12.27 -10.98
N VAL A 195 4.83 12.59 -12.22
CA VAL A 195 6.21 12.51 -12.71
C VAL A 195 6.80 13.89 -12.82
N LYS A 196 7.93 14.10 -12.14
CA LYS A 196 8.75 15.32 -12.24
C LYS A 196 10.14 14.96 -12.74
N SER A 197 10.76 15.86 -13.47
CA SER A 197 12.06 15.57 -14.08
C SER A 197 12.98 16.78 -14.18
N SER A 198 14.25 16.52 -14.46
CA SER A 198 15.22 17.55 -14.79
C SER A 198 14.87 18.28 -16.09
N ARG A 199 15.09 19.60 -16.12
CA ARG A 199 14.78 20.46 -17.29
C ARG A 199 15.76 20.28 -18.46
N GLY A 200 16.95 19.73 -18.19
CA GLY A 200 18.08 19.80 -19.11
C GLY A 200 18.64 21.22 -19.21
N ASN A 201 19.44 21.49 -20.24
CA ASN A 201 19.95 22.83 -20.54
C ASN A 201 20.23 22.98 -22.04
N LYS A 202 20.67 24.18 -22.49
CA LYS A 202 20.95 24.46 -23.91
C LYS A 202 21.97 23.49 -24.53
N ARG A 203 22.93 23.01 -23.74
CA ARG A 203 23.97 22.05 -24.19
C ARG A 203 23.44 20.62 -24.25
N PHE A 204 22.60 20.26 -23.29
CA PHE A 204 22.00 18.95 -23.12
C PHE A 204 20.47 19.05 -23.04
N PRO A 205 19.79 19.34 -24.16
CA PRO A 205 18.34 19.37 -24.15
C PRO A 205 17.80 17.95 -23.96
N VAL A 206 16.76 17.86 -23.13
CA VAL A 206 16.12 16.59 -22.77
C VAL A 206 14.68 16.59 -23.25
N LYS A 207 14.28 15.48 -23.87
CA LYS A 207 12.91 15.15 -24.28
C LYS A 207 12.45 13.89 -23.56
N TYR A 208 11.19 13.86 -23.14
CA TYR A 208 10.55 12.75 -22.45
C TYR A 208 9.33 12.29 -23.26
N ILE A 209 9.25 10.99 -23.51
CA ILE A 209 8.24 10.40 -24.41
C ILE A 209 7.60 9.20 -23.71
N LEU A 210 6.27 9.12 -23.68
CA LEU A 210 5.52 8.01 -23.10
C LEU A 210 4.48 7.54 -24.11
N GLY A 211 4.46 6.24 -24.43
CA GLY A 211 3.52 5.70 -25.43
C GLY A 211 3.60 6.36 -26.82
N GLY A 212 4.75 6.95 -27.17
CA GLY A 212 4.94 7.72 -28.42
C GLY A 212 4.61 9.21 -28.31
N LEU A 213 3.90 9.64 -27.26
CA LEU A 213 3.54 11.04 -27.02
C LEU A 213 4.68 11.81 -26.35
N ASP A 214 4.93 13.04 -26.80
CA ASP A 214 5.89 13.94 -26.17
C ASP A 214 5.29 14.63 -24.94
N VAL A 215 5.72 14.19 -23.76
CA VAL A 215 5.22 14.69 -22.46
C VAL A 215 6.21 15.66 -21.79
N THR A 216 7.20 16.15 -22.54
CA THR A 216 8.37 16.88 -22.01
C THR A 216 7.99 18.10 -21.18
N SER A 217 7.01 18.89 -21.62
CA SER A 217 6.59 20.11 -20.92
C SER A 217 6.01 19.79 -19.54
N GLU A 218 5.13 18.78 -19.51
CA GLU A 218 4.37 18.38 -18.31
C GLU A 218 5.29 17.78 -17.26
N VAL A 219 6.18 16.84 -17.65
CA VAL A 219 7.11 16.22 -16.70
C VAL A 219 8.17 17.20 -16.18
N LYS A 220 8.52 18.26 -16.93
CA LYS A 220 9.45 19.30 -16.45
C LYS A 220 8.80 20.27 -15.48
N LYS A 221 7.50 20.52 -15.65
CA LYS A 221 6.69 21.29 -14.70
C LYS A 221 6.33 20.46 -13.46
N GLY A 222 6.29 19.14 -13.59
CA GLY A 222 5.81 18.22 -12.55
C GLY A 222 4.29 18.05 -12.57
N ASN A 223 3.67 18.34 -13.72
CA ASN A 223 2.21 18.28 -13.92
C ASN A 223 1.78 17.00 -14.64
N PHE A 224 2.73 16.19 -15.11
CA PHE A 224 2.40 14.93 -15.76
C PHE A 224 1.92 13.92 -14.71
N LYS A 225 0.73 13.37 -14.92
CA LYS A 225 0.13 12.32 -14.10
C LYS A 225 -0.15 11.12 -14.99
N THR A 226 0.29 9.93 -14.57
CA THR A 226 -0.02 8.70 -15.31
C THR A 226 -1.51 8.38 -15.20
N ARG A 227 -2.00 7.48 -16.07
CA ARG A 227 -3.21 6.70 -15.74
C ARG A 227 -3.03 5.97 -14.40
N THR A 228 -4.12 5.59 -13.76
CA THR A 228 -4.07 4.73 -12.59
C THR A 228 -3.40 3.40 -12.95
N LEU A 229 -2.40 3.02 -12.17
CA LEU A 229 -1.68 1.77 -12.25
C LEU A 229 -2.19 0.85 -11.15
N ALA A 230 -2.62 -0.36 -11.53
CA ALA A 230 -2.89 -1.42 -10.56
C ALA A 230 -1.60 -1.79 -9.81
N PRO A 231 -1.70 -2.42 -8.62
CA PRO A 231 -0.56 -3.05 -7.96
C PRO A 231 0.28 -3.91 -8.93
N GLY A 232 1.59 -3.73 -8.92
CA GLY A 232 2.55 -4.40 -9.79
C GLY A 232 2.63 -3.87 -11.23
N ALA A 233 1.69 -3.01 -11.68
CA ALA A 233 1.69 -2.51 -13.05
C ALA A 233 2.83 -1.52 -13.30
N GLU A 234 3.45 -1.63 -14.48
CA GLU A 234 4.59 -0.81 -14.90
C GLU A 234 4.34 -0.14 -16.25
N ILE A 235 4.86 1.09 -16.43
CA ILE A 235 4.89 1.80 -17.71
C ILE A 235 6.28 2.39 -17.97
N TYR A 236 6.60 2.68 -19.24
CA TYR A 236 7.92 3.17 -19.62
C TYR A 236 7.91 4.63 -20.11
N LEU A 237 8.68 5.47 -19.43
CA LEU A 237 9.05 6.81 -19.87
C LEU A 237 10.41 6.77 -20.57
N LYS A 238 10.45 7.15 -21.85
CA LYS A 238 11.69 7.27 -22.61
C LYS A 238 12.27 8.67 -22.45
N MET A 239 13.44 8.77 -21.84
CA MET A 239 14.22 10.00 -21.74
C MET A 239 15.30 10.05 -22.82
N VAL A 240 15.30 11.11 -23.63
CA VAL A 240 16.28 11.35 -24.69
C VAL A 240 17.09 12.60 -24.35
N VAL A 241 18.36 12.42 -24.04
CA VAL A 241 19.31 13.53 -23.83
C VAL A 241 20.09 13.73 -25.13
N ARG A 242 19.97 14.92 -25.74
CA ARG A 242 20.72 15.29 -26.96
C ARG A 242 21.96 16.12 -26.62
N PHE A 243 22.85 16.26 -27.59
CA PHE A 243 24.13 16.97 -27.47
C PHE A 243 24.20 18.02 -28.55
N ASN A 244 24.07 19.29 -28.15
CA ASN A 244 24.06 20.42 -29.08
C ASN A 244 25.44 21.06 -29.28
N SER A 245 26.46 20.65 -28.54
CA SER A 245 27.84 21.10 -28.74
C SER A 245 28.85 20.01 -28.41
N ALA A 246 30.07 20.14 -28.94
CA ALA A 246 31.18 19.23 -28.64
C ALA A 246 31.38 19.15 -27.12
N ILE A 247 31.48 17.94 -26.57
CA ILE A 247 31.69 17.74 -25.14
C ILE A 247 33.15 18.06 -24.83
N GLN A 248 33.36 19.09 -24.03
CA GLN A 248 34.69 19.48 -23.59
C GLN A 248 35.22 18.44 -22.58
N LYS A 249 36.46 18.02 -22.76
CA LYS A 249 37.15 17.10 -21.83
C LYS A 249 37.21 17.72 -20.42
N GLY A 250 37.13 16.88 -19.39
CA GLY A 250 37.35 17.30 -18.00
C GLY A 250 36.27 18.19 -17.38
N LYS A 251 35.12 18.40 -18.02
CA LYS A 251 33.98 19.11 -17.40
C LYS A 251 33.29 18.24 -16.34
N PRO A 252 32.66 18.84 -15.31
CA PRO A 252 31.87 18.11 -14.31
C PRO A 252 30.82 17.19 -14.95
N LYS A 253 30.46 16.10 -14.25
CA LYS A 253 29.38 15.23 -14.72
C LYS A 253 28.08 16.03 -14.77
N GLN A 254 27.25 15.76 -15.78
CA GLN A 254 25.90 16.27 -15.84
C GLN A 254 24.92 15.20 -15.34
N THR A 255 24.08 15.56 -14.37
CA THR A 255 23.04 14.67 -13.82
C THR A 255 21.68 15.05 -14.39
N PHE A 256 20.91 14.04 -14.79
CA PHE A 256 19.49 14.14 -15.14
C PHE A 256 18.71 13.20 -14.23
N TRP A 257 17.55 13.63 -13.75
CA TRP A 257 16.75 12.85 -12.82
C TRP A 257 15.29 12.81 -13.25
N VAL A 258 14.62 11.74 -12.85
CA VAL A 258 13.16 11.56 -12.96
C VAL A 258 12.68 11.05 -11.61
N THR A 259 11.69 11.73 -11.04
CA THR A 259 11.04 11.37 -9.79
C THR A 259 9.61 10.95 -10.10
N ALA A 260 9.23 9.76 -9.63
CA ALA A 260 7.86 9.30 -9.56
C ALA A 260 7.33 9.56 -8.15
N ARG A 261 6.19 10.21 -8.01
CA ARG A 261 5.55 10.47 -6.72
C ARG A 261 4.14 9.90 -6.75
N SER A 262 3.67 9.35 -5.63
CA SER A 262 2.30 8.89 -5.53
C SER A 262 1.34 10.06 -5.75
N GLY A 263 0.27 9.80 -6.49
CA GLY A 263 -0.79 10.76 -6.74
C GLY A 263 -1.72 10.91 -5.55
N ARG A 264 -1.71 9.95 -4.63
CA ARG A 264 -2.51 9.92 -3.41
C ARG A 264 -1.74 10.35 -2.16
N ASP A 265 -0.40 10.19 -2.15
CA ASP A 265 0.46 10.60 -1.03
C ASP A 265 1.74 11.28 -1.55
N SER A 266 1.88 12.58 -1.27
CA SER A 266 3.05 13.35 -1.72
C SER A 266 4.35 12.99 -0.99
N GLY A 267 4.28 12.36 0.18
CA GLY A 267 5.43 11.88 0.94
C GLY A 267 6.05 10.62 0.34
N ARG A 268 5.33 9.90 -0.53
CA ARG A 268 5.82 8.68 -1.19
C ARG A 268 6.33 9.02 -2.58
N SER A 269 7.65 8.90 -2.75
CA SER A 269 8.29 9.12 -4.04
C SER A 269 9.55 8.30 -4.20
N ASP A 270 9.92 8.10 -5.45
CA ASP A 270 11.16 7.45 -5.82
C ASP A 270 11.84 8.18 -6.99
N THR A 271 13.17 8.16 -7.04
CA THR A 271 13.96 8.94 -8.01
C THR A 271 15.12 8.16 -8.62
N VAL A 272 15.17 8.15 -9.95
CA VAL A 272 16.30 7.64 -10.72
C VAL A 272 17.17 8.75 -11.30
N ARG A 273 18.45 8.43 -11.53
CA ARG A 273 19.42 9.36 -12.12
C ARG A 273 20.14 8.77 -13.33
N ALA A 274 20.33 9.60 -14.35
CA ALA A 274 21.26 9.38 -15.43
C ALA A 274 22.44 10.36 -15.28
N ASP A 275 23.62 9.81 -15.07
CA ASP A 275 24.86 10.56 -14.94
C ASP A 275 25.65 10.50 -16.24
N LEU A 276 25.97 11.67 -16.78
CA LEU A 276 26.73 11.82 -18.00
C LEU A 276 28.12 12.37 -17.67
N LYS A 277 29.12 11.50 -17.77
CA LYS A 277 30.53 11.87 -17.56
C LYS A 277 31.12 12.45 -18.85
N SER A 278 31.89 13.53 -18.70
CA SER A 278 32.75 14.03 -19.76
C SER A 278 33.83 12.99 -20.09
N PRO A 279 34.36 12.95 -21.33
CA PRO A 279 35.53 12.15 -21.65
C PRO A 279 36.68 12.47 -20.69
N ARG A 280 37.44 11.44 -20.30
CA ARG A 280 38.69 11.62 -19.54
C ARG A 280 39.67 12.47 -20.37
N LYS A 281 40.53 13.23 -19.68
CA LYS A 281 41.57 14.05 -20.32
C LYS A 281 42.42 13.17 -21.24
#